data_AF-A0A7S0AFH8-F1
#
_entry.id   AF-A0A7S0AFH8-F1
#
_cell.length_a   1.000
_cell.length_b   1.000
_cell.length_c   1.000
_cell.angle_alpha   90.00
_cell.angle_beta   90.00
_cell.angle_gamma   90.00
#
_symmetry.space_group_name_H-M   'P 1'
#
loop_
_entity.id
_entity.type
_entity.pdbx_description
1 polymer ?
#
loop_
_entity_poly.entity_id
_entity_poly.type
_entity_poly.pdbx_seq_one_letter_code
_entity_poly.pdbx_strand_id
1 'polypeptide(L)'
;VMWGMGSFKDLEKNVNLHDAAVDALVMVGSEDTFYQQLSEQDRNGFFNRLPKTRTTFLEIKGGNHSGFAHYGPQTYPIKDGERSITLDEQQDIIVAATITFLVG
;
A
#
# COMPACT_ATOMS: atom_id res chain seq x y z
N VAL A 1 1.12 13.31 9.09
CA VAL A 1 0.91 12.12 8.25
C VAL A 1 1.64 12.33 6.95
N MET A 2 2.61 11.49 6.63
CA MET A 2 3.25 11.52 5.32
C MET A 2 2.60 10.43 4.48
N TRP A 3 1.92 10.84 3.40
CA TRP A 3 1.44 9.90 2.39
C TRP A 3 2.57 9.69 1.39
N GLY A 4 3.02 8.45 1.26
CA GLY A 4 4.07 8.07 0.33
C GLY A 4 3.60 6.89 -0.51
N MET A 5 3.93 6.92 -1.80
CA MET A 5 3.87 5.73 -2.64
C MET A 5 5.25 5.06 -2.59
N GLY A 6 5.29 3.81 -2.16
CA GLY A 6 6.48 2.97 -2.29
C GLY A 6 6.49 2.31 -3.67
N SER A 7 7.44 2.65 -4.52
CA SER A 7 7.74 1.84 -5.69
C SER A 7 8.76 0.77 -5.32
N PHE A 8 8.50 -0.50 -5.65
CA PHE A 8 9.47 -1.57 -5.40
C PHE A 8 10.73 -1.44 -6.27
N LYS A 9 10.71 -0.57 -7.31
CA LYS A 9 11.92 -0.14 -8.02
C LYS A 9 12.78 0.85 -7.20
N ASP A 10 12.21 1.53 -6.20
CA ASP A 10 12.98 2.37 -5.28
C ASP A 10 13.76 1.53 -4.24
N LEU A 11 13.65 0.20 -4.26
CA LEU A 11 14.54 -0.69 -3.48
C LEU A 11 16.03 -0.47 -3.83
N GLU A 12 16.32 0.12 -5.00
CA GLU A 12 17.67 0.53 -5.43
C GLU A 12 18.22 1.73 -4.65
N LYS A 13 17.37 2.55 -4.04
CA LYS A 13 17.80 3.65 -3.16
C LYS A 13 18.01 3.05 -1.77
N ASN A 14 19.19 3.24 -1.17
CA ASN A 14 19.58 2.76 0.16
C ASN A 14 18.78 3.38 1.33
N VAL A 15 17.51 3.70 1.13
CA VAL A 15 16.62 4.21 2.17
C VAL A 15 16.13 3.02 3.01
N ASN A 16 16.39 3.09 4.31
CA ASN A 16 15.97 2.11 5.29
C ASN A 16 15.39 2.83 6.50
N LEU A 17 14.14 2.50 6.85
CA LEU A 17 13.41 3.07 7.99
C LEU A 17 13.33 2.09 9.17
N HIS A 18 14.09 0.99 9.15
CA HIS A 18 14.05 -0.04 10.19
C HIS A 18 14.16 0.50 11.61
N ASP A 19 15.10 1.44 11.81
CA ASP A 19 15.39 2.05 13.11
C ASP A 19 14.69 3.40 13.31
N ALA A 20 13.80 3.79 12.38
CA ALA A 20 13.11 5.07 12.47
C ALA A 20 12.06 5.01 13.60
N ALA A 21 12.05 6.04 14.46
CA ALA A 21 11.08 6.19 15.54
C ALA A 21 9.74 6.77 15.03
N VAL A 22 9.21 6.20 13.95
CA VAL A 22 7.95 6.60 13.32
C VAL A 22 7.01 5.40 13.22
N ASP A 23 5.71 5.66 13.36
CA ASP A 23 4.69 4.67 13.07
C ASP A 23 4.38 4.69 11.57
N ALA A 24 4.11 3.53 10.99
CA ALA A 24 3.83 3.35 9.57
C ALA A 24 2.54 2.56 9.36
N LEU A 25 1.67 3.05 8.47
CA LEU A 25 0.53 2.31 7.95
C LEU A 25 0.82 1.94 6.50
N VAL A 26 0.78 0.66 6.19
CA VAL A 26 0.88 0.13 4.83
C VAL A 26 -0.47 -0.47 4.46
N MET A 27 -1.08 0.06 3.41
CA MET A 27 -2.33 -0.45 2.86
C MET A 27 -2.08 -0.94 1.43
N VAL A 28 -2.63 -2.11 1.08
CA VAL A 28 -2.61 -2.65 -0.28
C VAL A 28 -3.99 -3.19 -0.65
N GLY A 29 -4.35 -3.16 -1.93
CA GLY A 29 -5.57 -3.79 -2.43
C GLY A 29 -5.30 -5.25 -2.81
N SER A 30 -6.20 -6.18 -2.50
CA SER A 30 -5.99 -7.59 -2.86
C SER A 30 -6.04 -7.85 -4.36
N GLU A 31 -6.58 -6.94 -5.16
CA GLU A 31 -6.68 -6.96 -6.60
C GLU A 31 -5.65 -6.01 -7.23
N ASP A 32 -4.74 -5.42 -6.46
CA ASP A 32 -3.65 -4.61 -7.00
C ASP A 32 -2.66 -5.50 -7.77
N THR A 33 -2.74 -5.45 -9.11
CA THR A 33 -1.88 -6.21 -10.01
C THR A 33 -0.40 -5.85 -9.88
N PHE A 34 -0.06 -4.62 -9.47
CA PHE A 34 1.34 -4.22 -9.24
C PHE A 34 1.88 -4.93 -8.01
N TYR A 35 1.11 -4.99 -6.93
CA TYR A 35 1.50 -5.71 -5.71
C TYR A 35 1.53 -7.23 -5.93
N GLN A 36 0.55 -7.78 -6.65
CA GLN A 36 0.44 -9.22 -6.92
C GLN A 36 1.62 -9.76 -7.74
N GLN A 37 2.19 -8.97 -8.65
CA GLN A 37 3.30 -9.37 -9.50
C GLN A 37 4.67 -9.35 -8.81
N LEU A 38 4.75 -8.80 -7.58
CA LEU A 38 5.99 -8.79 -6.82
C LEU A 38 6.37 -10.20 -6.37
N SER A 39 7.67 -10.48 -6.42
CA SER A 39 8.20 -11.68 -5.80
C SER A 39 8.04 -11.61 -4.27
N GLU A 40 7.99 -12.77 -3.62
CA GLU A 40 8.02 -12.84 -2.16
C GLU A 40 9.27 -12.15 -1.59
N GLN A 41 10.41 -12.28 -2.29
CA GLN A 41 11.65 -11.62 -1.92
C GLN A 41 11.51 -10.08 -1.92
N ASP A 42 10.85 -9.50 -2.91
CA ASP A 42 10.66 -8.05 -3.00
C ASP A 42 9.72 -7.53 -1.91
N ARG A 43 8.64 -8.27 -1.65
CA ARG A 43 7.70 -7.95 -0.55
C ARG A 43 8.43 -8.00 0.80
N ASN A 44 9.14 -9.09 1.06
CA ASN A 44 9.93 -9.25 2.28
C ASN A 44 11.02 -8.17 2.39
N GLY A 45 11.66 -7.83 1.28
CA GLY A 45 12.66 -6.77 1.20
C GLY A 45 12.11 -5.40 1.58
N PHE A 46 10.89 -5.07 1.14
CA PHE A 46 10.20 -3.85 1.53
C PHE A 46 9.86 -3.84 3.03
N PHE A 47 9.18 -4.87 3.54
CA PHE A 47 8.78 -4.92 4.96
C PHE A 47 9.98 -4.93 5.91
N ASN A 48 11.11 -5.55 5.51
CA ASN A 48 12.34 -5.55 6.31
C ASN A 48 12.96 -4.15 6.49
N ARG A 49 12.65 -3.21 5.59
CA ARG A 49 13.12 -1.81 5.64
C ARG A 49 12.17 -0.89 6.40
N LEU A 50 11.00 -1.37 6.81
CA LEU A 50 10.05 -0.59 7.61
C LEU A 50 10.30 -0.78 9.11
N PRO A 51 9.82 0.15 9.96
CA PRO A 51 9.86 0.00 11.42
C PRO A 51 9.16 -1.30 11.89
N LYS A 52 9.92 -2.33 12.25
CA LYS A 52 9.40 -3.70 12.49
C LYS A 52 8.23 -3.77 13.47
N THR A 53 8.29 -3.04 14.58
CA THR A 53 7.29 -3.10 15.66
C THR A 53 6.28 -1.96 15.59
N ARG A 54 6.44 -1.05 14.63
CA ARG A 54 5.64 0.18 14.48
C ARG A 54 4.95 0.27 13.12
N THR A 55 4.91 -0.84 12.39
CA THR A 55 4.24 -0.95 11.09
C THR A 55 2.95 -1.74 11.23
N THR A 56 1.83 -1.11 10.86
CA THR A 56 0.55 -1.78 10.66
C THR A 56 0.40 -2.09 9.17
N PHE A 57 0.13 -3.35 8.84
CA PHE A 57 -0.18 -3.78 7.48
C PHE A 57 -1.67 -4.12 7.35
N LEU A 58 -2.32 -3.59 6.32
CA LEU A 58 -3.70 -3.84 5.99
C LEU A 58 -3.85 -4.19 4.51
N GLU A 59 -4.46 -5.34 4.24
CA GLU A 59 -4.90 -5.70 2.90
C GLU A 59 -6.41 -5.44 2.78
N ILE A 60 -6.79 -4.57 1.84
CA ILE A 60 -8.17 -4.25 1.51
C ILE A 60 -8.69 -5.31 0.55
N LYS A 61 -9.48 -6.25 1.07
CA LYS A 61 -10.16 -7.26 0.27
C LYS A 61 -11.09 -6.58 -0.75
N GLY A 62 -10.94 -6.90 -2.02
CA GLY A 62 -11.70 -6.28 -3.10
C GLY A 62 -11.06 -5.06 -3.74
N GLY A 63 -10.06 -4.45 -3.09
CA GLY A 63 -9.45 -3.20 -3.53
C GLY A 63 -8.38 -3.38 -4.61
N ASN A 64 -8.24 -2.38 -5.48
CA ASN A 64 -7.20 -2.35 -6.52
C ASN A 64 -6.26 -1.14 -6.33
N HIS A 65 -5.32 -0.95 -7.27
CA HIS A 65 -4.34 0.14 -7.20
C HIS A 65 -4.99 1.52 -7.32
N SER A 66 -5.83 1.71 -8.34
CA SER A 66 -6.45 3.03 -8.61
C SER A 66 -7.41 3.47 -7.52
N GLY A 67 -7.98 2.56 -6.72
CA GLY A 67 -8.91 2.90 -5.64
C GLY A 67 -8.28 3.62 -4.45
N PHE A 68 -6.95 3.69 -4.38
CA PHE A 68 -6.24 4.57 -3.43
C PHE A 68 -6.27 6.05 -3.85
N ALA A 69 -6.74 6.34 -5.04
CA ALA A 69 -6.90 7.68 -5.57
C ALA A 69 -8.24 7.79 -6.33
N HIS A 70 -8.51 8.96 -6.89
CA HIS A 70 -9.69 9.20 -7.72
C HIS A 70 -9.29 9.44 -9.17
N TYR A 71 -8.47 8.56 -9.74
CA TYR A 71 -8.18 8.57 -11.17
C TYR A 71 -8.80 7.35 -11.85
N GLY A 72 -9.14 7.51 -13.14
CA GLY A 72 -9.73 6.43 -13.94
C GLY A 72 -8.77 5.25 -14.16
N PRO A 73 -9.26 4.16 -14.79
CA PRO A 73 -8.47 2.94 -14.99
C PRO A 73 -7.11 3.21 -15.63
N GLN A 74 -6.05 2.65 -15.06
CA GLN A 74 -4.69 2.74 -15.61
C GLN A 74 -4.40 1.50 -16.46
N THR A 75 -3.88 1.70 -17.67
CA THR A 75 -3.61 0.61 -18.63
C THR A 75 -2.13 0.46 -19.00
N TYR A 76 -1.28 1.44 -18.66
CA TYR A 76 0.15 1.44 -18.93
C TYR A 76 0.94 1.83 -17.67
N PRO A 77 2.12 1.23 -17.40
CA PRO A 77 2.73 0.10 -18.10
C PRO A 77 2.10 -1.26 -17.75
N ILE A 78 1.32 -1.31 -16.67
CA ILE A 78 0.61 -2.50 -16.19
C ILE A 78 -0.86 -2.11 -16.05
N LYS A 79 -1.77 -2.95 -16.56
CA LYS A 79 -3.21 -2.76 -16.35
C LYS A 79 -3.51 -2.95 -14.86
N ASP A 80 -4.18 -1.97 -14.27
CA ASP A 80 -4.70 -2.08 -12.92
C ASP A 80 -5.65 -3.29 -12.80
N GLY A 81 -5.68 -3.92 -11.64
CA GLY A 81 -6.66 -4.98 -11.41
C GLY A 81 -8.06 -4.40 -11.28
N GLU A 82 -9.05 -5.28 -11.41
CA GLU A 82 -10.45 -4.89 -11.36
C GLU A 82 -10.94 -5.06 -9.92
N ARG A 83 -11.47 -3.98 -9.32
CA ARG A 83 -12.05 -4.06 -7.97
C ARG A 83 -13.25 -4.98 -7.97
N SER A 84 -13.38 -5.78 -6.90
CA SER A 84 -14.62 -6.49 -6.59
C SER A 84 -15.54 -5.72 -5.63
N ILE A 85 -15.05 -4.61 -5.07
CA ILE A 85 -15.83 -3.60 -4.33
C ILE A 85 -15.94 -2.29 -5.12
N THR A 86 -16.88 -1.44 -4.73
CA THR A 86 -17.02 -0.09 -5.29
C THR A 86 -15.85 0.81 -4.89
N LEU A 87 -15.67 1.92 -5.62
CA LEU A 87 -14.68 2.93 -5.27
C LEU A 87 -14.96 3.51 -3.88
N ASP A 88 -16.23 3.80 -3.59
CA ASP A 88 -16.65 4.39 -2.32
C ASP A 88 -16.36 3.44 -1.15
N GLU A 89 -16.65 2.14 -1.29
CA GLU A 89 -16.29 1.14 -0.27
C GLU A 89 -14.78 1.08 -0.01
N GLN A 90 -13.95 1.09 -1.07
CA GLN A 90 -12.49 1.11 -0.88
C GLN A 90 -12.04 2.40 -0.17
N GLN A 91 -12.60 3.56 -0.55
CA GLN A 91 -12.25 4.85 0.06
C GLN A 91 -12.70 4.95 1.51
N ASP A 92 -13.88 4.44 1.85
CA ASP A 92 -14.38 4.38 3.23
C ASP A 92 -13.46 3.52 4.11
N ILE A 93 -13.00 2.37 3.60
CA ILE A 93 -12.03 1.51 4.29
C ILE A 93 -10.70 2.26 4.50
N ILE A 94 -10.20 2.94 3.48
CA ILE A 94 -8.94 3.71 3.56
C ILE A 94 -9.06 4.82 4.60
N VAL A 95 -10.16 5.58 4.59
CA VAL A 95 -10.41 6.67 5.55
C VAL A 95 -10.52 6.13 6.96
N ALA A 96 -11.29 5.06 7.18
CA ALA A 96 -11.44 4.43 8.49
C ALA A 96 -10.09 3.92 9.02
N ALA A 97 -9.32 3.19 8.19
CA ALA A 97 -8.00 2.69 8.56
C ALA A 97 -7.03 3.82 8.88
N THR A 98 -7.06 4.90 8.10
CA THR A 98 -6.24 6.09 8.34
C THR A 98 -6.62 6.76 9.66
N ILE A 99 -7.91 6.98 9.92
CA ILE A 99 -8.36 7.60 11.18
C ILE A 99 -7.88 6.77 12.36
N THR A 100 -8.18 5.48 12.38
CA THR A 100 -7.75 4.56 13.45
C THR A 100 -6.24 4.58 13.65
N PHE A 101 -5.45 4.61 12.57
CA PHE A 101 -4.00 4.71 12.69
C PHE A 101 -3.52 6.04 13.31
N LEU A 102 -4.23 7.13 13.07
CA LEU A 102 -3.85 8.46 13.59
C LEU A 102 -4.30 8.73 15.01
N VAL A 103 -5.46 8.22 15.40
CA VAL A 103 -6.08 8.56 16.68
C VAL A 103 -6.01 7.43 17.71
N GLY A 104 -5.71 6.20 17.29
CA GLY A 104 -5.83 4.99 18.11
C GLY A 104 -7.28 4.53 18.24
#